data_AF-A0A814HSB8-F1
#
_entry.id   AF-A0A814HSB8-F1
#
_cell.length_a   1.000
_cell.length_b   1.000
_cell.length_c   1.000
_cell.angle_alpha   90.00
_cell.angle_beta   90.00
_cell.angle_gamma   90.00
#
_symmetry.space_group_name_H-M   'P 1'
#
loop_
_entity.id
_entity.type
_entity.pdbx_description
1 polymer ?
#
loop_
_entity_poly.entity_id
_entity_poly.type
_entity_poly.pdbx_seq_one_letter_code
_entity_poly.pdbx_strand_id
1 'polypeptide(L)'
;MIKIQKILTILVLKIFLCGFVSAQCQPELVECEPGNTANGGYYPVNEKICSDGVICDLNQAVCKKGLYGDGGCYRPNDDSCVFGKICPNLTGIVRYCPPGIYGKGGCYKTLICFGGAICPGNEETCPKIAYDKYRESLARRMEGQ
;
A
#
# COMPACT_ATOMS: atom_id res chain seq x y z
N MET A 1 15.16 -19.47 -68.50
CA MET A 1 14.56 -20.29 -67.42
C MET A 1 14.98 -19.78 -66.03
N ILE A 2 14.69 -18.52 -65.66
CA ILE A 2 15.23 -17.88 -64.42
C ILE A 2 14.13 -17.32 -63.50
N LYS A 3 12.86 -17.29 -63.93
CA LYS A 3 11.77 -16.63 -63.19
C LYS A 3 11.17 -17.44 -62.04
N ILE A 4 11.27 -18.78 -62.06
CA ILE A 4 10.62 -19.64 -61.05
C ILE A 4 11.44 -19.72 -59.75
N GLN A 5 12.77 -19.59 -59.84
CA GLN A 5 13.68 -19.77 -58.70
C GLN A 5 13.66 -18.60 -57.71
N LYS A 6 13.31 -17.38 -58.14
CA LYS A 6 13.20 -16.21 -57.24
C LYS A 6 11.90 -16.15 -56.44
N ILE A 7 10.82 -16.76 -56.94
CA ILE A 7 9.52 -16.75 -56.26
C ILE A 7 9.52 -17.73 -55.07
N LEU A 8 10.21 -18.87 -55.23
CA LEU A 8 10.31 -19.88 -54.18
C LEU A 8 11.09 -19.38 -52.95
N THR A 9 12.19 -18.62 -53.15
CA THR A 9 12.99 -18.09 -52.04
C THR A 9 12.27 -17.03 -51.22
N ILE A 10 11.40 -16.23 -51.84
CA ILE A 10 10.61 -15.20 -51.13
C ILE A 10 9.49 -15.84 -50.31
N LEU A 11 8.90 -16.94 -50.77
CA LEU A 11 7.87 -17.65 -50.02
C LEU A 11 8.42 -18.31 -48.75
N VAL A 12 9.60 -18.93 -48.83
CA VAL A 12 10.22 -19.59 -47.67
C VAL A 12 10.67 -18.56 -46.61
N LEU A 13 11.11 -17.37 -47.03
CA LEU A 13 11.50 -16.29 -46.12
C LEU A 13 10.31 -15.66 -45.37
N LYS A 14 9.11 -15.65 -45.97
CA LYS A 14 7.88 -15.18 -45.29
C LYS A 14 7.35 -16.18 -44.28
N ILE A 15 7.50 -17.47 -44.52
CA ILE A 15 7.02 -18.52 -43.61
C ILE A 15 7.90 -18.61 -42.35
N PHE A 16 9.20 -18.29 -42.46
CA PHE A 16 10.13 -18.35 -41.33
C PHE A 16 9.99 -17.20 -40.31
N LEU A 17 9.27 -16.11 -40.65
CA LEU A 17 9.05 -14.97 -39.76
C LEU A 17 7.79 -15.08 -38.88
N CYS A 18 6.99 -16.14 -39.03
CA CYS A 18 5.81 -16.38 -38.18
C CYS A 18 5.99 -17.53 -37.16
N GLY A 19 7.17 -18.16 -37.11
CA GLY A 19 7.41 -19.40 -36.36
C GLY A 19 7.69 -19.27 -34.85
N PHE A 20 7.83 -18.06 -34.31
CA PHE A 20 8.12 -17.85 -32.89
C PHE A 20 7.34 -16.66 -32.33
N VAL A 21 6.05 -16.59 -32.59
CA VAL A 21 5.17 -15.94 -31.61
C VAL A 21 4.95 -16.99 -30.54
N SER A 22 5.85 -17.01 -29.55
CA SER A 22 5.59 -17.66 -28.27
C SER A 22 4.16 -17.31 -27.89
N ALA A 23 3.30 -18.31 -27.71
CA ALA A 23 1.99 -18.14 -27.11
C ALA A 23 2.22 -17.53 -25.72
N GLN A 24 2.32 -16.20 -25.68
CA GLN A 24 2.29 -15.45 -24.44
C GLN A 24 0.85 -15.58 -24.00
N CYS A 25 0.61 -16.50 -23.06
CA CYS A 25 -0.63 -16.54 -22.29
C CYS A 25 -0.82 -15.14 -21.73
N GLN A 26 -1.66 -14.32 -22.37
CA GLN A 26 -2.08 -13.07 -21.76
C GLN A 26 -2.80 -13.45 -20.47
N PRO A 27 -2.45 -12.85 -19.32
CA PRO A 27 -3.12 -13.18 -18.09
C PRO A 27 -4.60 -12.85 -18.25
N GLU A 28 -5.47 -13.79 -17.87
CA GLU A 28 -6.90 -13.55 -17.82
C GLU A 28 -7.15 -12.44 -16.80
N LEU A 29 -7.57 -11.28 -17.30
CA LEU A 29 -7.91 -10.12 -16.47
C LEU A 29 -9.37 -10.20 -16.08
N VAL A 30 -9.64 -10.04 -14.79
CA VAL A 30 -10.99 -9.95 -14.23
C VAL A 30 -11.19 -8.58 -13.61
N GLU A 31 -12.43 -8.11 -13.66
CA GLU A 31 -12.82 -6.83 -13.07
C GLU A 31 -13.01 -6.95 -11.56
N CYS A 32 -12.39 -6.04 -10.82
CA CYS A 32 -12.65 -5.74 -9.42
C CYS A 32 -13.58 -4.54 -9.39
N GLU A 33 -14.81 -4.74 -8.90
CA GLU A 33 -15.76 -3.64 -8.75
C GLU A 33 -15.23 -2.59 -7.75
N PRO A 34 -15.57 -1.31 -7.93
CA PRO A 34 -15.31 -0.29 -6.92
C PRO A 34 -15.92 -0.65 -5.57
N GLY A 35 -15.17 -0.40 -4.49
CA GLY A 35 -15.64 -0.59 -3.12
C GLY A 35 -15.45 0.65 -2.26
N ASN A 36 -15.66 0.51 -0.95
CA ASN A 36 -15.54 1.62 -0.01
C ASN A 36 -14.08 2.03 0.23
N THR A 37 -13.14 1.11 0.00
CA THR A 37 -11.72 1.35 0.25
C THR A 37 -11.00 1.88 -0.98
N ALA A 38 -11.30 1.36 -2.18
CA ALA A 38 -10.69 1.82 -3.43
C ALA A 38 -11.62 1.65 -4.64
N ASN A 39 -11.23 2.24 -5.76
CA ASN A 39 -12.07 2.33 -6.96
C ASN A 39 -12.14 1.05 -7.80
N GLY A 40 -11.55 -0.06 -7.37
CA GLY A 40 -11.49 -1.28 -8.19
C GLY A 40 -10.54 -1.15 -9.38
N GLY A 41 -10.77 -1.98 -10.41
CA GLY A 41 -9.97 -2.06 -11.63
C GLY A 41 -9.81 -3.48 -12.16
N TYR A 42 -9.05 -3.67 -13.25
CA TYR A 42 -8.80 -5.01 -13.80
C TYR A 42 -7.52 -5.62 -13.21
N TYR A 43 -7.54 -6.91 -12.90
CA TYR A 43 -6.38 -7.60 -12.33
C TYR A 43 -6.21 -9.04 -12.85
N PRO A 44 -4.97 -9.55 -12.89
CA PRO A 44 -4.70 -10.95 -13.21
C PRO A 44 -5.09 -11.88 -12.06
N VAL A 45 -6.07 -12.76 -12.28
CA VAL A 45 -6.64 -13.62 -11.21
C VAL A 45 -5.66 -14.60 -10.58
N ASN A 46 -4.56 -14.92 -11.27
CA ASN A 46 -3.54 -15.85 -10.78
C ASN A 46 -2.45 -15.18 -9.93
N GLU A 47 -2.47 -13.84 -9.80
CA GLU A 47 -1.42 -13.08 -9.10
C GLU A 47 -1.98 -12.14 -8.03
N LYS A 48 -3.26 -11.75 -8.15
CA LYS A 48 -3.90 -10.78 -7.26
C LYS A 48 -5.26 -11.26 -6.78
N ILE A 49 -5.68 -10.70 -5.65
CA ILE A 49 -7.04 -10.79 -5.13
C ILE A 49 -7.68 -9.40 -5.08
N CYS A 50 -8.99 -9.34 -5.28
CA CYS A 50 -9.79 -8.14 -5.08
C CYS A 50 -10.65 -8.27 -3.82
N SER A 51 -10.67 -7.23 -2.98
CA SER A 51 -11.64 -7.11 -1.88
C SER A 51 -11.92 -5.64 -1.57
N ASP A 52 -13.20 -5.28 -1.51
CA ASP A 52 -13.68 -3.90 -1.27
C ASP A 52 -13.01 -2.85 -2.19
N GLY A 53 -12.85 -3.22 -3.47
CA GLY A 53 -12.23 -2.39 -4.50
C GLY A 53 -10.70 -2.31 -4.42
N VAL A 54 -10.07 -2.98 -3.46
CA VAL A 54 -8.61 -3.05 -3.33
C VAL A 54 -8.08 -4.29 -4.01
N ILE A 55 -7.11 -4.13 -4.90
CA ILE A 55 -6.41 -5.22 -5.57
C ILE A 55 -5.05 -5.42 -4.88
N CYS A 56 -4.84 -6.60 -4.30
CA CYS A 56 -3.64 -6.95 -3.54
C CYS A 56 -2.96 -8.21 -4.08
N ASP A 57 -1.68 -8.40 -3.78
CA ASP A 57 -1.00 -9.68 -4.02
C ASP A 57 -1.69 -10.82 -3.25
N LEU A 58 -1.62 -12.05 -3.78
CA LEU A 58 -2.24 -13.22 -3.14
C LEU A 58 -1.78 -13.48 -1.69
N ASN A 59 -0.60 -12.96 -1.30
CA ASN A 59 -0.03 -13.10 0.05
C ASN A 59 -0.28 -11.89 0.97
N GLN A 60 -1.06 -10.92 0.50
CA GLN A 60 -1.43 -9.73 1.27
C GLN A 60 -2.86 -9.82 1.77
N ALA A 61 -3.13 -9.14 2.88
CA ALA A 61 -4.47 -8.92 3.39
C ALA A 61 -4.93 -7.49 3.06
N VAL A 62 -6.26 -7.29 3.07
CA VAL A 62 -6.87 -5.97 2.86
C VAL A 62 -7.17 -5.32 4.21
N CYS A 63 -6.53 -4.17 4.45
CA CYS A 63 -6.94 -3.21 5.47
C CYS A 63 -8.04 -2.34 4.85
N LYS A 64 -9.26 -2.42 5.36
CA LYS A 64 -10.33 -1.53 4.87
C LYS A 64 -10.04 -0.09 5.25
N LYS A 65 -10.49 0.85 4.42
CA LYS A 65 -10.50 2.27 4.76
C LYS A 65 -11.23 2.47 6.09
N GLY A 66 -10.67 3.32 6.93
CA GLY A 66 -11.18 3.57 8.27
C GLY A 66 -10.99 5.01 8.71
N LEU A 67 -11.34 5.26 9.98
CA LEU A 67 -11.37 6.61 10.56
C LEU A 67 -10.04 7.36 10.43
N TYR A 68 -8.92 6.63 10.48
CA TYR A 68 -7.61 7.25 10.54
C TYR A 68 -6.75 6.98 9.32
N GLY A 69 -7.18 6.16 8.37
CA GLY A 69 -6.40 5.89 7.17
C GLY A 69 -7.18 5.27 6.03
N ASP A 70 -6.55 5.34 4.86
CA ASP A 70 -7.16 4.97 3.58
C ASP A 70 -7.27 3.45 3.38
N GLY A 71 -6.80 2.64 4.32
CA GLY A 71 -6.70 1.21 4.14
C GLY A 71 -5.63 0.83 3.11
N GLY A 72 -5.84 -0.30 2.44
CA GLY A 72 -4.98 -0.84 1.40
C GLY A 72 -4.43 -2.23 1.71
N CYS A 73 -3.49 -2.67 0.89
CA CYS A 73 -2.84 -3.97 1.04
C CYS A 73 -1.76 -3.92 2.12
N TYR A 74 -1.69 -4.94 2.97
CA TYR A 74 -0.61 -5.10 3.93
C TYR A 74 -0.20 -6.56 4.05
N ARG A 75 1.00 -6.81 4.57
CA ARG A 75 1.46 -8.17 4.86
C ARG A 75 1.18 -8.50 6.32
N PRO A 76 0.29 -9.45 6.65
CA PRO A 76 -0.07 -9.74 8.04
C PRO A 76 1.10 -10.15 8.94
N ASN A 77 2.19 -10.64 8.36
CA ASN A 77 3.41 -10.98 9.10
C ASN A 77 4.22 -9.73 9.46
N ASP A 78 4.19 -8.69 8.62
CA ASP A 78 5.03 -7.50 8.73
C ASP A 78 4.26 -6.29 9.27
N ASP A 79 2.93 -6.29 9.16
CA ASP A 79 2.06 -5.17 9.48
C ASP A 79 0.73 -5.62 10.12
N SER A 80 0.02 -4.66 10.71
CA SER A 80 -1.33 -4.82 11.27
C SER A 80 -2.24 -3.68 10.81
N CYS A 81 -3.54 -3.94 10.66
CA CYS A 81 -4.53 -2.93 10.31
C CYS A 81 -5.27 -2.46 11.57
N VAL A 82 -5.16 -1.18 11.91
CA VAL A 82 -5.81 -0.57 13.08
C VAL A 82 -6.59 0.67 12.62
N PHE A 83 -7.93 0.61 12.68
CA PHE A 83 -8.83 1.72 12.28
C PHE A 83 -8.53 2.30 10.87
N GLY A 84 -8.20 1.42 9.92
CA GLY A 84 -7.85 1.79 8.55
C GLY A 84 -6.43 2.32 8.35
N LYS A 85 -5.60 2.32 9.40
CA LYS A 85 -4.17 2.56 9.29
C LYS A 85 -3.40 1.25 9.32
N ILE A 86 -2.56 1.07 8.32
CA ILE A 86 -1.57 0.00 8.29
C ILE A 86 -0.41 0.43 9.18
N CYS A 87 -0.16 -0.35 10.21
CA CYS A 87 0.86 -0.13 11.21
C CYS A 87 1.93 -1.22 11.10
N PRO A 88 3.22 -0.89 11.09
CA PRO A 88 4.28 -1.89 11.15
C PRO A 88 4.08 -2.79 12.37
N ASN A 89 4.27 -4.09 12.17
CA ASN A 89 4.09 -5.11 13.19
C ASN A 89 5.21 -4.97 14.22
N LEU A 90 4.92 -4.19 15.25
CA LEU A 90 5.73 -4.11 16.46
C LEU A 90 5.32 -5.31 17.32
N THR A 91 6.14 -6.37 17.38
CA THR A 91 5.91 -7.61 18.15
C THR A 91 4.92 -7.49 19.32
N GLY A 92 3.61 -7.69 19.15
CA GLY A 92 2.59 -7.51 20.19
C GLY A 92 1.43 -6.58 19.80
N ILE A 93 0.66 -6.07 20.77
CA ILE A 93 -0.58 -5.33 20.50
C ILE A 93 -0.27 -3.88 20.06
N VAL A 94 -0.41 -3.61 18.76
CA VAL A 94 -0.32 -2.25 18.21
C VAL A 94 -1.65 -1.50 18.40
N ARG A 95 -1.55 -0.24 18.81
CA ARG A 95 -2.65 0.71 19.00
C ARG A 95 -2.43 1.92 18.10
N TYR A 96 -3.49 2.69 17.88
CA TYR A 96 -3.43 3.93 17.11
C TYR A 96 -3.68 5.14 18.02
N CYS A 97 -2.78 6.13 17.95
CA CYS A 97 -2.91 7.42 18.59
C CYS A 97 -3.52 8.40 17.58
N PRO A 98 -4.72 8.96 17.82
CA PRO A 98 -5.31 9.97 16.95
C PRO A 98 -4.45 11.22 16.86
N PRO A 99 -4.42 11.94 15.72
CA PRO A 99 -3.80 13.25 15.64
C PRO A 99 -4.47 14.22 16.63
N GLY A 100 -3.69 15.17 17.15
CA GLY A 100 -4.18 16.18 18.09
C GLY A 100 -3.27 17.38 18.21
N ILE A 101 -3.54 18.25 19.19
CA ILE A 101 -2.85 19.53 19.34
C ILE A 101 -1.34 19.39 19.61
N TYR A 102 -0.91 18.26 20.18
CA TYR A 102 0.48 18.02 20.55
C TYR A 102 1.24 17.14 19.55
N GLY A 103 0.58 16.61 18.51
CA GLY A 103 1.27 15.79 17.52
C GLY A 103 0.37 15.16 16.47
N LYS A 104 1.00 14.55 15.47
CA LYS A 104 0.30 13.93 14.33
C LYS A 104 -0.35 12.58 14.65
N GLY A 105 -0.20 12.08 15.87
CA GLY A 105 -0.61 10.72 16.22
C GLY A 105 0.24 9.67 15.51
N GLY A 106 -0.28 8.44 15.46
CA GLY A 106 0.38 7.31 14.81
C GLY A 106 0.26 6.00 15.57
N CYS A 107 0.82 4.95 14.99
CA CYS A 107 0.83 3.62 15.58
C CYS A 107 1.83 3.56 16.75
N TYR A 108 1.44 2.91 17.85
CA TYR A 108 2.27 2.74 19.03
C TYR A 108 1.93 1.44 19.77
N LYS A 109 2.81 0.99 20.67
CA LYS A 109 2.62 -0.27 21.41
C LYS A 109 2.80 -0.11 22.92
N THR A 110 3.98 0.35 23.35
CA THR A 110 4.37 0.42 24.77
C THR A 110 4.47 1.85 25.31
N LEU A 111 4.01 2.81 24.51
CA LEU A 111 4.08 4.23 24.80
C LEU A 111 2.69 4.74 25.20
N ILE A 112 2.62 5.97 25.66
CA ILE A 112 1.35 6.63 25.98
C ILE A 112 1.00 7.60 24.86
N CYS A 113 -0.27 7.63 24.48
CA CYS A 113 -0.82 8.62 23.56
C CYS A 113 -1.50 9.73 24.37
N PHE A 114 -1.13 10.99 24.12
CA PHE A 114 -1.79 12.15 24.72
C PHE A 114 -1.91 13.28 23.70
N GLY A 115 -3.15 13.63 23.30
CA GLY A 115 -3.43 14.72 22.36
C GLY A 115 -2.62 14.66 21.06
N GLY A 116 -2.38 13.46 20.53
CA GLY A 116 -1.60 13.21 19.32
C GLY A 116 -0.08 13.11 19.50
N ALA A 117 0.44 13.31 20.71
CA ALA A 117 1.82 12.98 21.04
C ALA A 117 1.92 11.53 21.52
N ILE A 118 2.95 10.83 21.08
CA ILE A 118 3.32 9.50 21.56
C ILE A 118 4.57 9.66 22.43
N CYS A 119 4.46 9.41 23.74
CA CYS A 119 5.54 9.65 24.70
C CYS A 119 6.04 8.36 25.37
N PRO A 120 7.34 8.31 25.75
CA PRO A 120 7.79 7.39 26.79
C PRO A 120 7.22 7.80 28.14
N GLY A 121 7.05 6.83 29.05
CA GLY A 121 6.56 7.07 30.41
C GLY A 121 5.14 6.54 30.63
N ASN A 122 4.39 7.26 31.46
CA ASN A 122 3.03 6.92 31.90
C ASN A 122 2.06 8.10 31.65
N GLU A 123 0.80 7.93 32.04
CA GLU A 123 -0.26 8.93 31.83
C GLU A 123 0.00 10.26 32.55
N GLU A 124 0.80 10.28 33.62
CA GLU A 124 1.15 11.49 34.36
C GLU A 124 2.28 12.28 33.68
N THR A 125 3.26 11.57 33.11
CA THR A 125 4.47 12.18 32.54
C THR A 125 4.33 12.57 31.07
N CYS A 126 3.54 11.84 30.29
CA CYS A 126 3.35 12.12 28.86
C CYS A 126 2.77 13.51 28.58
N PRO A 127 1.77 14.03 29.32
CA PRO A 127 1.24 15.39 29.09
C PRO A 127 2.31 16.48 29.14
N LYS A 128 3.23 16.39 30.10
CA LYS A 128 4.34 17.34 30.22
C LYS A 128 5.31 17.24 29.05
N ILE A 129 5.72 16.02 28.69
CA ILE A 129 6.62 15.77 27.55
C ILE A 129 5.99 16.29 26.24
N ALA A 130 4.70 16.04 26.05
CA ALA A 130 3.94 16.49 24.89
C ALA A 130 3.89 18.03 24.79
N TYR A 131 3.60 18.70 25.91
CA TYR A 131 3.54 20.15 25.98
C TYR A 131 4.91 20.81 25.72
N ASP A 132 5.97 20.29 26.35
CA ASP A 132 7.33 20.83 26.20
C ASP A 132 7.79 20.75 24.73
N LYS A 133 7.61 19.58 24.08
CA LYS A 133 7.91 19.40 22.64
C LYS A 133 7.08 20.31 21.74
N TYR A 134 5.79 20.48 22.06
CA TYR A 134 4.92 21.37 21.30
C TYR A 134 5.43 22.80 21.35
N ARG A 135 5.80 23.29 22.54
CA ARG A 135 6.38 24.62 22.73
C ARG A 135 7.68 24.84 21.95
N GLU A 136 8.59 23.87 21.98
CA GLU A 136 9.83 23.93 21.19
C GLU A 136 9.53 23.97 19.67
N SER A 137 8.54 23.22 19.21
CA SER A 137 8.13 23.23 17.81
C SER A 137 7.53 24.57 17.39
N LEU A 138 6.79 25.23 18.28
CA LEU A 138 6.22 26.55 18.04
C LEU A 138 7.32 27.62 18.00
N ALA A 139 8.26 27.61 18.93
CA ALA A 139 9.39 28.53 18.95
C ALA A 139 10.19 28.45 17.63
N ARG A 140 10.53 27.25 17.17
CA ARG A 140 11.24 27.05 15.89
C ARG A 140 10.48 27.59 14.68
N ARG A 141 9.15 27.53 14.68
CA ARG A 141 8.33 28.08 13.59
C ARG A 141 8.33 29.61 13.60
N MET A 142 8.45 30.23 14.77
CA MET A 142 8.51 31.68 14.90
C MET A 142 9.90 32.24 14.57
N GLU A 143 10.96 31.48 14.79
CA GLU A 143 12.34 31.86 14.45
C GLU A 143 12.70 31.64 12.97
N GLY A 144 11.98 30.74 12.29
CA GLY A 144 12.14 30.46 10.86
C GLY A 144 11.23 31.28 9.94
N GLN A 145 10.61 32.35 10.46
CA GLN A 145 9.78 33.33 9.75
C GLN A 145 10.48 34.68 9.77
#